data_AF-F6D9R8-F1
#
_entry.id   AF-F6D9R8-F1
#
_cell.length_a   1.000
_cell.length_b   1.000
_cell.length_c   1.000
_cell.angle_alpha   90.00
_cell.angle_beta   90.00
_cell.angle_gamma   90.00
#
_symmetry.space_group_name_H-M   'P 1'
#
loop_
_entity.id
_entity.type
_entity.pdbx_description
1 polymer ?
#
loop_
_entity_poly.entity_id
_entity_poly.type
_entity_poly.pdbx_seq_one_letter_code
_entity_poly.pdbx_strand_id
1 'polypeptide(L)'
;MELLEKSTLYVVATPLGNLADISQRALTVLAQADWIAAEDTRHSQKLLTHFGINNRLISLHNYNERARIEMLQTRLALGEVGAIISDAGTPLISDPGYHLVNALRQAGLQVRPVPGPSAMIAALSVSGIATDRFYFEGFLPAKSAKRLTRLKELSQVEATLVFYEAPHRLIACLEDLSLAMGPERLVCVAREMTKQYEEFLKGTLAEVQDYFAQQPDKVRGELVLVVDGAQASQTDDQAWQTLVMAMLTQQVSVKTVAEVVAEHYQLPKKTVYQWAQSAKNQMD
;
A
#
# COMPACT_ATOMS: atom_id res chain seq x y z
N MET A 1 12.63 -35.42 -2.05
CA MET A 1 12.84 -33.97 -2.11
C MET A 1 12.42 -33.54 -3.51
N GLU A 2 11.49 -32.59 -3.62
CA GLU A 2 11.03 -32.13 -4.94
C GLU A 2 12.18 -31.40 -5.64
N LEU A 3 12.54 -31.85 -6.85
CA LEU A 3 13.60 -31.23 -7.65
C LEU A 3 13.06 -29.94 -8.26
N LEU A 4 13.86 -28.88 -8.25
CA LEU A 4 13.49 -27.63 -8.91
C LEU A 4 13.39 -27.83 -10.43
N GLU A 5 12.38 -27.20 -11.03
CA GLU A 5 12.25 -27.10 -12.48
C GLU A 5 13.47 -26.38 -13.09
N LYS A 6 14.15 -27.02 -14.05
CA LYS A 6 15.29 -26.42 -14.78
C LYS A 6 14.85 -25.18 -15.56
N SER A 7 15.80 -24.32 -15.93
CA SER A 7 15.52 -23.11 -16.73
C SER A 7 14.45 -22.20 -16.12
N THR A 8 14.40 -22.13 -14.79
CA THR A 8 13.36 -21.42 -14.05
C THR A 8 13.96 -20.41 -13.09
N LEU A 9 13.40 -19.20 -13.06
CA LEU A 9 13.64 -18.22 -11.99
C LEU A 9 12.59 -18.37 -10.90
N TYR A 10 13.02 -18.56 -9.66
CA TYR A 10 12.16 -18.52 -8.47
C TYR A 10 12.21 -17.14 -7.81
N VAL A 11 11.05 -16.51 -7.60
CA VAL A 11 10.92 -15.27 -6.83
C VAL A 11 10.68 -15.65 -5.38
N VAL A 12 11.67 -15.42 -4.51
CA VAL A 12 11.68 -15.95 -3.15
C VAL A 12 11.56 -14.83 -2.13
N ALA A 13 10.49 -14.84 -1.35
CA ALA A 13 10.34 -13.90 -0.25
C ALA A 13 11.29 -14.21 0.92
N THR A 14 11.89 -13.17 1.49
CA THR A 14 12.81 -13.23 2.63
C THR A 14 12.15 -12.65 3.89
N PRO A 15 12.66 -12.97 5.10
CA PRO A 15 12.19 -12.38 6.35
C PRO A 15 12.16 -10.85 6.37
N LEU A 16 11.23 -10.26 7.13
CA LEU A 16 11.16 -8.81 7.39
C LEU A 16 12.05 -8.36 8.55
N GLY A 17 12.51 -9.30 9.37
CA GLY A 17 13.28 -9.00 10.58
C GLY A 17 13.46 -10.21 11.48
N ASN A 18 12.50 -11.13 11.49
CA ASN A 18 12.60 -12.41 12.19
C ASN A 18 12.99 -13.56 11.26
N LEU A 19 14.16 -14.16 11.48
CA LEU A 19 14.65 -15.28 10.68
C LEU A 19 13.70 -16.48 10.66
N ALA A 20 12.85 -16.65 11.68
CA ALA A 20 11.86 -17.72 11.73
C ALA A 20 10.74 -17.61 10.68
N ASP A 21 10.57 -16.44 10.06
CA ASP A 21 9.52 -16.19 9.07
C ASP A 21 9.86 -16.70 7.66
N ILE A 22 11.08 -17.21 7.45
CA ILE A 22 11.43 -17.82 6.16
C ILE A 22 10.69 -19.16 6.00
N SER A 23 10.07 -19.36 4.84
CA SER A 23 9.37 -20.61 4.59
C SER A 23 10.34 -21.77 4.33
N GLN A 24 9.94 -22.99 4.69
CA GLN A 24 10.70 -24.21 4.37
C GLN A 24 10.97 -24.33 2.87
N ARG A 25 10.03 -23.87 2.04
CA ARG A 25 10.18 -23.89 0.57
C ARG A 25 11.20 -22.86 0.10
N ALA A 26 11.25 -21.67 0.70
CA ALA A 26 12.28 -20.68 0.41
C ALA A 26 13.68 -21.25 0.69
N LEU A 27 13.88 -21.86 1.86
CA LEU A 27 15.16 -22.52 2.20
C LEU A 27 15.55 -23.61 1.20
N THR A 28 14.57 -24.45 0.82
CA THR A 28 14.77 -25.53 -0.15
C THR A 28 15.19 -25.00 -1.52
N VAL A 29 14.53 -23.94 -2.00
CA VAL A 29 14.83 -23.30 -3.29
C VAL A 29 16.19 -22.63 -3.27
N LEU A 30 16.48 -21.84 -2.24
CA LEU A 30 17.75 -21.10 -2.13
C LEU A 30 18.95 -22.05 -2.00
N ALA A 31 18.80 -23.19 -1.31
CA ALA A 31 19.85 -24.20 -1.22
C ALA A 31 20.11 -24.93 -2.55
N GLN A 32 19.09 -25.13 -3.39
CA GLN A 32 19.20 -25.89 -4.63
C GLN A 32 19.45 -25.04 -5.89
N ALA A 33 19.20 -23.73 -5.86
CA ALA A 33 19.39 -22.86 -7.02
C ALA A 33 20.88 -22.75 -7.41
N ASP A 34 21.20 -22.73 -8.70
CA ASP A 34 22.60 -22.57 -9.16
C ASP A 34 23.16 -21.19 -8.81
N TRP A 35 22.30 -20.18 -8.70
CA TRP A 35 22.64 -18.82 -8.31
C TRP A 35 21.45 -18.09 -7.68
N ILE A 36 21.77 -17.06 -6.90
CA ILE A 36 20.80 -16.18 -6.23
C ILE A 36 21.12 -14.74 -6.64
N ALA A 37 20.18 -14.09 -7.32
CA ALA A 37 20.20 -12.65 -7.58
C ALA A 37 19.67 -11.92 -6.34
N ALA A 38 20.43 -10.97 -5.82
CA ALA A 38 20.11 -10.23 -4.60
C ALA A 38 20.35 -8.72 -4.78
N GLU A 39 19.49 -7.91 -4.15
CA GLU A 39 19.63 -6.45 -4.12
C GLU A 39 20.94 -6.02 -3.45
N ASP A 40 21.11 -6.32 -2.16
CA ASP A 40 22.39 -6.23 -1.48
C ASP A 40 22.94 -7.63 -1.13
N THR A 41 23.97 -8.03 -1.89
CA THR A 41 24.68 -9.30 -1.66
C THR A 41 25.30 -9.41 -0.26
N ARG A 42 25.71 -8.31 0.39
CA ARG A 42 26.30 -8.33 1.73
C ARG A 42 25.25 -8.59 2.80
N HIS A 43 24.08 -8.00 2.64
CA HIS A 43 22.92 -8.24 3.51
C HIS A 43 22.43 -9.68 3.35
N SER A 44 22.18 -10.09 2.10
CA SER A 44 21.73 -11.44 1.76
C SER A 44 22.72 -12.53 2.20
N GLN A 45 24.03 -12.28 2.13
CA GLN A 45 25.03 -13.25 2.61
C GLN A 45 24.84 -13.61 4.09
N LYS A 46 24.42 -12.67 4.95
CA LYS A 46 24.18 -12.95 6.38
C LYS A 46 23.03 -13.93 6.56
N LEU A 47 21.93 -13.71 5.82
CA LEU A 47 20.76 -14.58 5.81
C LEU A 47 21.15 -15.99 5.35
N LEU A 48 21.84 -16.10 4.21
CA LEU A 48 22.24 -17.39 3.65
C LEU A 48 23.20 -18.15 4.57
N THR A 49 24.20 -17.46 5.14
CA THR A 49 25.13 -18.05 6.10
C THR A 49 24.41 -18.59 7.35
N HIS A 50 23.40 -17.89 7.87
CA HIS A 50 22.63 -18.35 9.02
C HIS A 50 21.96 -19.72 8.76
N PHE A 51 21.49 -19.95 7.53
CA PHE A 51 20.85 -21.19 7.12
C PHE A 51 21.80 -22.21 6.48
N GLY A 52 23.12 -21.94 6.47
CA GLY A 52 24.11 -22.85 5.87
C GLY A 52 24.04 -22.95 4.35
N ILE A 53 23.51 -21.92 3.67
CA ILE A 53 23.32 -21.87 2.22
C ILE A 53 24.53 -21.17 1.59
N ASN A 54 25.21 -21.83 0.64
CA ASN A 54 26.50 -21.40 0.07
C ASN A 54 26.44 -21.26 -1.46
N ASN A 55 25.40 -20.62 -1.95
CA ASN A 55 25.13 -20.50 -3.38
C ASN A 55 25.76 -19.22 -3.96
N ARG A 56 25.98 -19.21 -5.28
CA ARG A 56 26.59 -18.05 -5.95
C ARG A 56 25.65 -16.84 -5.90
N LEU A 57 26.08 -15.76 -5.25
CA LEU A 57 25.38 -14.48 -5.25
C LEU A 57 25.70 -13.66 -6.50
N ILE A 58 24.68 -13.00 -7.05
CA ILE A 58 24.76 -12.05 -8.16
C ILE A 58 24.06 -10.76 -7.72
N SER A 59 24.73 -9.62 -7.80
CA SER A 59 24.08 -8.34 -7.46
C SER A 59 23.08 -7.90 -8.53
N LEU A 60 21.87 -7.58 -8.09
CA LEU A 60 20.77 -7.11 -8.94
C LEU A 60 19.98 -6.01 -8.21
N HIS A 61 20.25 -4.76 -8.54
CA HIS A 61 19.60 -3.58 -7.97
C HIS A 61 19.11 -2.64 -9.09
N ASN A 62 18.26 -1.67 -8.77
CA ASN A 62 17.59 -0.80 -9.75
C ASN A 62 18.53 -0.19 -10.82
N TYR A 63 19.74 0.20 -10.44
CA TYR A 63 20.72 0.77 -11.39
C TYR A 63 21.37 -0.23 -12.36
N ASN A 64 21.46 -1.51 -12.01
CA ASN A 64 22.15 -2.52 -12.84
C ASN A 64 21.22 -3.57 -13.45
N GLU A 65 19.95 -3.61 -13.03
CA GLU A 65 19.02 -4.68 -13.37
C GLU A 65 19.00 -4.94 -14.89
N ARG A 66 18.79 -3.89 -15.68
CA ARG A 66 18.74 -3.97 -17.14
C ARG A 66 20.02 -4.52 -17.77
N ALA A 67 21.18 -4.16 -17.23
CA ALA A 67 22.47 -4.62 -17.72
C ALA A 67 22.75 -6.10 -17.38
N ARG A 68 22.01 -6.67 -16.41
CA ARG A 68 22.15 -8.08 -16.00
C ARG A 68 21.19 -9.04 -16.70
N ILE A 69 20.16 -8.53 -17.37
CA ILE A 69 19.09 -9.34 -17.99
C ILE A 69 19.65 -10.39 -18.95
N GLU A 70 20.46 -9.98 -19.94
CA GLU A 70 20.97 -10.90 -20.98
C GLU A 70 21.81 -12.03 -20.37
N MET A 71 22.64 -11.70 -19.38
CA MET A 71 23.46 -12.67 -18.66
C MET A 71 22.60 -13.69 -17.90
N LEU A 72 21.59 -13.23 -17.15
CA LEU A 72 20.70 -14.11 -16.38
C LEU A 72 19.79 -14.95 -17.28
N GLN A 73 19.29 -14.37 -18.38
CA GLN A 73 18.56 -15.08 -19.42
C GLN A 73 19.36 -16.22 -20.02
N THR A 74 20.62 -15.95 -20.38
CA THR A 74 21.52 -16.95 -20.95
C THR A 74 21.75 -18.11 -19.98
N ARG A 75 21.96 -17.81 -18.69
CA ARG A 75 22.12 -18.84 -17.65
C ARG A 75 20.90 -19.76 -17.56
N LEU A 76 19.69 -19.20 -17.51
CA LEU A 76 18.46 -20.00 -17.49
C LEU A 76 18.28 -20.81 -18.77
N ALA A 77 18.59 -20.23 -19.94
CA ALA A 77 18.52 -20.93 -21.22
C ALA A 77 19.49 -22.14 -21.30
N LEU A 78 20.60 -22.11 -20.55
CA LEU A 78 21.54 -23.23 -20.40
C LEU A 78 21.08 -24.32 -19.42
N GLY A 79 19.87 -24.21 -18.87
CA GLY A 79 19.30 -25.20 -17.96
C GLY A 79 19.49 -24.90 -16.47
N GLU A 80 20.17 -23.80 -16.12
CA GLU A 80 20.35 -23.42 -14.72
C GLU A 80 19.03 -23.00 -14.06
N VAL A 81 19.00 -23.12 -12.74
CA VAL A 81 17.93 -22.64 -11.87
C VAL A 81 18.39 -21.40 -11.12
N GLY A 82 17.64 -20.32 -11.22
CA GLY A 82 17.91 -19.08 -10.51
C GLY A 82 16.92 -18.82 -9.39
N ALA A 83 17.35 -18.10 -8.36
CA ALA A 83 16.46 -17.44 -7.42
C ALA A 83 16.69 -15.92 -7.44
N ILE A 84 15.65 -15.14 -7.19
CA ILE A 84 15.74 -13.70 -6.88
C ILE A 84 15.19 -13.45 -5.48
N ILE A 85 15.93 -12.68 -4.68
CA ILE A 85 15.56 -12.20 -3.34
C ILE A 85 15.76 -10.69 -3.26
N SER A 86 15.00 -10.03 -2.39
CA SER A 86 15.25 -8.67 -1.93
C SER A 86 15.75 -8.69 -0.50
N ASP A 87 16.16 -7.54 0.01
CA ASP A 87 16.73 -7.43 1.35
C ASP A 87 15.73 -7.84 2.44
N ALA A 88 14.44 -7.59 2.21
CA ALA A 88 13.36 -8.01 3.09
C ALA A 88 12.04 -8.17 2.33
N GLY A 89 11.27 -9.21 2.66
CA GLY A 89 9.93 -9.40 2.14
C GLY A 89 9.90 -9.99 0.74
N THR A 90 8.87 -9.65 -0.03
CA THR A 90 8.61 -10.22 -1.36
C THR A 90 9.30 -9.37 -2.44
N PRO A 91 10.23 -9.93 -3.23
CA PRO A 91 10.89 -9.19 -4.30
C PRO A 91 9.90 -8.60 -5.29
N LEU A 92 10.33 -7.56 -6.01
CA LEU A 92 9.53 -6.75 -6.95
C LEU A 92 8.50 -5.80 -6.31
N ILE A 93 8.21 -5.92 -5.01
CA ILE A 93 7.26 -5.04 -4.32
C ILE A 93 8.01 -3.89 -3.68
N SER A 94 8.12 -2.78 -4.42
CA SER A 94 9.03 -1.65 -4.10
C SER A 94 10.52 -2.01 -4.13
N ASP A 95 10.86 -3.13 -4.75
CA ASP A 95 12.20 -3.72 -4.89
C ASP A 95 12.55 -3.95 -6.38
N PRO A 96 13.85 -4.12 -6.73
CA PRO A 96 14.26 -4.51 -8.08
C PRO A 96 13.73 -5.89 -8.51
N GLY A 97 13.72 -6.16 -9.82
CA GLY A 97 13.39 -7.48 -10.39
C GLY A 97 12.26 -7.46 -11.44
N TYR A 98 11.52 -6.36 -11.54
CA TYR A 98 10.43 -6.22 -12.51
C TYR A 98 10.92 -6.38 -13.96
N HIS A 99 11.99 -5.68 -14.33
CA HIS A 99 12.51 -5.74 -15.70
C HIS A 99 13.05 -7.12 -16.02
N LEU A 100 13.70 -7.78 -15.06
CA LEU A 100 14.15 -9.16 -15.22
C LEU A 100 12.97 -10.11 -15.46
N VAL A 101 11.98 -10.13 -14.57
CA VAL A 101 10.81 -11.03 -14.70
C VAL A 101 10.05 -10.77 -16.00
N ASN A 102 9.86 -9.51 -16.38
CA ASN A 102 9.22 -9.16 -17.64
C ASN A 102 10.01 -9.71 -18.85
N ALA A 103 11.33 -9.48 -18.88
CA ALA A 103 12.18 -9.95 -19.98
C ALA A 103 12.24 -11.49 -20.07
N LEU A 104 12.25 -12.19 -18.93
CA LEU A 104 12.20 -13.66 -18.89
C LEU A 104 10.88 -14.18 -19.45
N ARG A 105 9.75 -13.60 -19.04
CA ARG A 105 8.44 -13.97 -19.55
C ARG A 105 8.29 -13.70 -21.05
N GLN A 106 8.82 -12.59 -21.54
CA GLN A 106 8.84 -12.27 -22.97
C GLN A 106 9.67 -13.28 -23.78
N ALA A 107 10.73 -13.82 -23.19
CA ALA A 107 11.57 -14.85 -23.80
C ALA A 107 10.98 -16.28 -23.65
N GLY A 108 9.79 -16.44 -23.07
CA GLY A 108 9.18 -17.75 -22.84
C GLY A 108 9.82 -18.59 -21.72
N LEU A 109 10.68 -17.97 -20.89
CA LEU A 109 11.31 -18.63 -19.74
C LEU A 109 10.36 -18.69 -18.54
N GLN A 110 10.52 -19.71 -17.71
CA GLN A 110 9.65 -19.94 -16.56
C GLN A 110 10.03 -19.02 -15.38
N VAL A 111 9.00 -18.44 -14.75
CA VAL A 111 9.12 -17.70 -13.50
C VAL A 111 8.09 -18.24 -12.51
N ARG A 112 8.54 -18.61 -11.31
CA ARG A 112 7.71 -19.23 -10.26
C ARG A 112 7.78 -18.43 -8.97
N PRO A 113 6.66 -18.03 -8.36
CA PRO A 113 6.68 -17.40 -7.05
C PRO A 113 6.92 -18.44 -5.96
N VAL A 114 7.63 -18.07 -4.89
CA VAL A 114 7.67 -18.78 -3.61
C VAL A 114 7.02 -17.85 -2.57
N PRO A 115 5.78 -18.15 -2.16
CA PRO A 115 5.07 -17.34 -1.16
C PRO A 115 5.86 -17.22 0.14
N GLY A 116 5.71 -16.07 0.80
CA GLY A 116 6.36 -15.78 2.07
C GLY A 116 6.05 -14.35 2.55
N PRO A 117 6.92 -13.79 3.42
CA PRO A 117 6.64 -12.52 4.10
C PRO A 117 6.41 -11.33 3.16
N SER A 118 5.47 -10.47 3.54
CA SER A 118 5.17 -9.21 2.87
C SER A 118 4.75 -8.17 3.90
N ALA A 119 5.48 -7.07 4.00
CA ALA A 119 5.24 -6.04 5.03
C ALA A 119 3.84 -5.41 4.90
N MET A 120 3.40 -5.09 3.68
CA MET A 120 2.06 -4.56 3.45
C MET A 120 0.95 -5.51 3.92
N ILE A 121 1.08 -6.82 3.66
CA ILE A 121 0.07 -7.81 4.02
C ILE A 121 0.09 -8.08 5.53
N ALA A 122 1.28 -8.17 6.13
CA ALA A 122 1.43 -8.28 7.58
C ALA A 122 0.75 -7.11 8.29
N ALA A 123 1.04 -5.87 7.89
CA ALA A 123 0.42 -4.67 8.46
C ALA A 123 -1.10 -4.65 8.28
N LEU A 124 -1.60 -4.92 7.07
CA LEU A 124 -3.06 -4.98 6.81
C LEU A 124 -3.75 -5.97 7.73
N SER A 125 -3.18 -7.16 7.91
CA SER A 125 -3.80 -8.28 8.64
C SER A 125 -4.09 -8.00 10.13
N VAL A 126 -3.36 -7.05 10.73
CA VAL A 126 -3.51 -6.67 12.14
C VAL A 126 -3.89 -5.19 12.33
N SER A 127 -4.03 -4.42 11.25
CA SER A 127 -4.31 -2.98 11.30
C SER A 127 -5.66 -2.61 11.92
N GLY A 128 -6.62 -3.53 11.89
CA GLY A 128 -8.01 -3.24 12.26
C GLY A 128 -8.71 -2.25 11.31
N ILE A 129 -8.19 -2.05 10.11
CA ILE A 129 -8.82 -1.28 9.01
C ILE A 129 -9.37 -2.28 7.98
N ALA A 130 -10.36 -1.89 7.19
CA ALA A 130 -10.98 -2.77 6.20
C ALA A 130 -9.96 -3.34 5.19
N THR A 131 -10.13 -4.61 4.81
CA THR A 131 -9.19 -5.32 3.93
C THR A 131 -9.86 -5.98 2.73
N ASP A 132 -11.15 -5.71 2.48
CA ASP A 132 -11.87 -6.24 1.32
C ASP A 132 -11.30 -5.71 0.00
N ARG A 133 -10.91 -4.44 -0.02
CA ARG A 133 -10.26 -3.76 -1.14
C ARG A 133 -9.19 -2.86 -0.58
N PHE A 134 -7.98 -2.95 -1.13
CA PHE A 134 -6.89 -2.06 -0.77
C PHE A 134 -6.08 -1.66 -2.00
N TYR A 135 -5.39 -0.54 -1.86
CA TYR A 135 -4.55 0.09 -2.85
C TYR A 135 -3.15 0.30 -2.25
N PHE A 136 -2.15 -0.33 -2.83
CA PHE A 136 -0.76 -0.17 -2.42
C PHE A 136 -0.08 0.91 -3.28
N GLU A 137 0.32 2.01 -2.65
CA GLU A 137 1.04 3.12 -3.31
C GLU A 137 2.56 2.92 -3.25
N GLY A 138 3.07 2.19 -2.26
CA GLY A 138 4.49 2.16 -1.94
C GLY A 138 4.94 3.46 -1.27
N PHE A 139 6.04 4.05 -1.74
CA PHE A 139 6.60 5.26 -1.15
C PHE A 139 6.04 6.53 -1.78
N LEU A 140 5.50 7.43 -0.96
CA LEU A 140 5.08 8.75 -1.40
C LEU A 140 6.27 9.62 -1.85
N PRO A 141 6.04 10.62 -2.74
CA PRO A 141 7.08 11.58 -3.12
C PRO A 141 7.76 12.24 -1.91
N ALA A 142 9.08 12.39 -1.97
CA ALA A 142 9.84 12.95 -0.85
C ALA A 142 9.53 14.43 -0.59
N LYS A 143 9.24 15.21 -1.64
CA LYS A 143 8.94 16.65 -1.54
C LYS A 143 7.46 16.87 -1.19
N SER A 144 7.19 17.60 -0.10
CA SER A 144 5.82 17.84 0.42
C SER A 144 4.85 18.33 -0.66
N ALA A 145 5.20 19.32 -1.48
CA ALA A 145 4.30 19.80 -2.55
C ALA A 145 3.84 18.68 -3.51
N LYS A 146 4.75 17.78 -3.91
CA LYS A 146 4.40 16.63 -4.77
C LYS A 146 3.61 15.57 -4.01
N ARG A 147 3.96 15.35 -2.74
CA ARG A 147 3.25 14.41 -1.86
C ARG A 147 1.81 14.85 -1.64
N LEU A 148 1.57 16.12 -1.31
CA LEU A 148 0.22 16.68 -1.16
C LEU A 148 -0.60 16.58 -2.43
N THR A 149 -0.04 16.86 -3.61
CA THR A 149 -0.75 16.65 -4.88
C THR A 149 -1.19 15.20 -5.04
N ARG A 150 -0.29 14.24 -4.79
CA ARG A 150 -0.62 12.82 -4.88
C ARG A 150 -1.66 12.39 -3.84
N LEU A 151 -1.52 12.87 -2.60
CA LEU A 151 -2.47 12.57 -1.52
C LEU A 151 -3.85 13.13 -1.77
N LYS A 152 -3.98 14.28 -2.45
CA LYS A 152 -5.28 14.81 -2.89
C LYS A 152 -5.96 13.92 -3.92
N GLU A 153 -5.21 13.29 -4.82
CA GLU A 153 -5.76 12.30 -5.76
C GLU A 153 -6.24 11.06 -5.00
N LEU A 154 -5.45 10.60 -4.01
CA LEU A 154 -5.75 9.42 -3.22
C LEU A 154 -6.85 9.64 -2.17
N SER A 155 -7.16 10.87 -1.78
CA SER A 155 -8.15 11.16 -0.73
C SER A 155 -9.57 10.72 -1.07
N GLN A 156 -9.85 10.52 -2.36
CA GLN A 156 -11.13 10.06 -2.90
C GLN A 156 -11.21 8.53 -3.07
N VAL A 157 -10.11 7.80 -2.85
CA VAL A 157 -10.08 6.35 -3.01
C VAL A 157 -10.80 5.71 -1.83
N GLU A 158 -11.91 5.01 -2.09
CA GLU A 158 -12.70 4.32 -1.06
C GLU A 158 -12.04 3.05 -0.51
N ALA A 159 -11.07 2.48 -1.24
CA ALA A 159 -10.31 1.33 -0.77
C ALA A 159 -9.25 1.76 0.26
N THR A 160 -8.91 0.87 1.19
CA THR A 160 -7.82 1.09 2.14
C THR A 160 -6.51 1.40 1.41
N LEU A 161 -5.79 2.42 1.86
CA LEU A 161 -4.53 2.84 1.26
C LEU A 161 -3.36 2.27 2.07
N VAL A 162 -2.34 1.75 1.41
CA VAL A 162 -1.13 1.24 2.08
C VAL A 162 0.12 1.92 1.52
N PHE A 163 0.92 2.46 2.43
CA PHE A 163 2.16 3.18 2.13
C PHE A 163 3.34 2.57 2.88
N TYR A 164 4.51 2.62 2.26
CA TYR A 164 5.79 2.50 2.96
C TYR A 164 6.32 3.90 3.27
N GLU A 165 6.96 4.06 4.41
CA GLU A 165 7.52 5.35 4.81
C GLU A 165 8.87 5.21 5.52
N ALA A 166 9.76 6.15 5.25
CA ALA A 166 11.03 6.24 5.94
C ALA A 166 10.84 6.94 7.30
N PRO A 167 11.54 6.52 8.36
CA PRO A 167 11.32 7.04 9.71
C PRO A 167 11.50 8.56 9.79
N HIS A 168 12.57 9.10 9.21
CA HIS A 168 12.84 10.54 9.20
C HIS A 168 11.78 11.39 8.47
N ARG A 169 10.84 10.77 7.75
CA ARG A 169 9.73 11.42 7.04
C ARG A 169 8.37 11.23 7.70
N LEU A 170 8.23 10.37 8.71
CA LEU A 170 6.93 9.96 9.25
C LEU A 170 6.08 11.16 9.68
N ILE A 171 6.62 12.06 10.50
CA ILE A 171 5.87 13.21 11.02
C ILE A 171 5.34 14.10 9.88
N ALA A 172 6.22 14.49 8.95
CA ALA A 172 5.85 15.29 7.80
C ALA A 172 4.87 14.56 6.85
N CYS A 173 4.91 13.23 6.81
CA CYS A 173 3.97 12.43 6.03
C CYS A 173 2.58 12.39 6.69
N LEU A 174 2.51 12.21 8.01
CA LEU A 174 1.25 12.25 8.78
C LEU A 174 0.60 13.64 8.71
N GLU A 175 1.40 14.71 8.79
CA GLU A 175 0.92 16.09 8.57
C GLU A 175 0.28 16.26 7.19
N ASP A 176 0.97 15.84 6.12
CA ASP A 176 0.45 15.97 4.76
C ASP A 176 -0.77 15.06 4.51
N LEU A 177 -0.84 13.88 5.13
CA LEU A 177 -2.01 13.01 5.13
C LEU A 177 -3.20 13.70 5.79
N SER A 178 -3.00 14.26 6.99
CA SER A 178 -4.04 14.97 7.75
C SER A 178 -4.58 16.17 6.96
N LEU A 179 -3.69 16.95 6.34
CA LEU A 179 -4.06 18.07 5.47
C LEU A 179 -4.85 17.64 4.23
N ALA A 180 -4.55 16.49 3.63
CA ALA A 180 -5.17 16.04 2.38
C ALA A 180 -6.45 15.22 2.57
N MET A 181 -6.57 14.48 3.67
CA MET A 181 -7.63 13.49 3.91
C MET A 181 -8.53 13.82 5.10
N GLY A 182 -8.14 14.83 5.90
CA GLY A 182 -8.83 15.24 7.11
C GLY A 182 -8.25 14.57 8.37
N PRO A 183 -8.17 15.29 9.51
CA PRO A 183 -7.54 14.80 10.73
C PRO A 183 -8.23 13.58 11.33
N GLU A 184 -9.53 13.40 11.07
CA GLU A 184 -10.35 12.30 11.60
C GLU A 184 -10.19 10.99 10.83
N ARG A 185 -9.47 10.98 9.69
CA ARG A 185 -9.25 9.74 8.93
C ARG A 185 -8.47 8.76 9.79
N LEU A 186 -8.95 7.51 9.85
CA LEU A 186 -8.26 6.48 10.60
C LEU A 186 -6.97 6.04 9.89
N VAL A 187 -5.93 5.82 10.67
CA VAL A 187 -4.65 5.26 10.21
C VAL A 187 -4.13 4.27 11.24
N CYS A 188 -3.46 3.22 10.75
CA CYS A 188 -2.61 2.35 11.54
C CYS A 188 -1.16 2.47 11.07
N VAL A 189 -0.26 2.85 11.97
CA VAL A 189 1.19 2.84 11.73
C VAL A 189 1.77 1.55 12.31
N ALA A 190 2.23 0.67 11.43
CA ALA A 190 2.96 -0.54 11.79
C ALA A 190 4.47 -0.25 11.76
N ARG A 191 5.16 -0.50 12.87
CA ARG A 191 6.59 -0.23 13.03
C ARG A 191 7.33 -1.49 13.42
N GLU A 192 8.51 -1.68 12.82
CA GLU A 192 9.46 -2.72 13.22
C GLU A 192 8.81 -4.12 13.26
N MET A 193 7.93 -4.40 12.29
CA MET A 193 7.21 -5.66 12.21
C MET A 193 8.16 -6.84 12.25
N THR A 194 7.78 -7.87 13.01
CA THR A 194 8.53 -9.09 13.31
C THR A 194 9.81 -8.89 14.15
N LYS A 195 10.17 -7.66 14.53
CA LYS A 195 11.38 -7.36 15.33
C LYS A 195 11.03 -7.14 16.80
N GLN A 196 12.06 -6.93 17.63
CA GLN A 196 11.92 -6.76 19.08
C GLN A 196 10.99 -5.60 19.49
N TYR A 197 10.94 -4.53 18.71
CA TYR A 197 10.19 -3.30 19.01
C TYR A 197 8.93 -3.14 18.15
N GLU A 198 8.35 -4.26 17.72
CA GLU A 198 7.12 -4.29 16.93
C GLU A 198 5.99 -3.51 17.63
N GLU A 199 5.32 -2.66 16.86
CA GLU A 199 4.23 -1.80 17.36
C GLU A 199 3.23 -1.52 16.25
N PHE A 200 1.94 -1.62 16.57
CA PHE A 200 0.84 -1.23 15.70
C PHE A 200 0.01 -0.18 16.42
N LEU A 201 0.07 1.06 15.94
CA LEU A 201 -0.68 2.16 16.52
C LEU A 201 -1.81 2.57 15.57
N LYS A 202 -3.05 2.31 15.97
CA LYS A 202 -4.26 2.76 15.28
C LYS A 202 -4.89 3.94 16.02
N GLY A 203 -5.31 4.95 15.26
CA GLY A 203 -6.09 6.10 15.74
C GLY A 203 -6.52 6.97 14.58
N THR A 204 -7.06 8.16 14.86
CA THR A 204 -7.19 9.20 13.84
C THR A 204 -5.81 9.72 13.43
N LEU A 205 -5.71 10.34 12.25
CA LEU A 205 -4.46 10.96 11.80
C LEU A 205 -3.94 11.98 12.82
N ALA A 206 -4.83 12.76 13.44
CA ALA A 206 -4.45 13.70 14.51
C ALA A 206 -3.88 12.98 15.74
N GLU A 207 -4.55 11.95 16.26
CA GLU A 207 -4.09 11.20 17.44
C GLU A 207 -2.73 10.54 17.20
N VAL A 208 -2.55 9.92 16.03
CA VAL A 208 -1.32 9.24 15.67
C VAL A 208 -0.17 10.23 15.43
N GLN A 209 -0.46 11.37 14.81
CA GLN A 209 0.51 12.46 14.66
C GLN A 209 0.99 12.96 16.03
N ASP A 210 0.07 13.25 16.95
CA ASP A 210 0.41 13.71 18.29
C ASP A 210 1.25 12.69 19.07
N TYR A 211 0.92 11.40 18.96
CA TYR A 211 1.68 10.32 19.61
C TYR A 211 3.15 10.31 19.19
N PHE A 212 3.43 10.37 17.89
CA PHE A 212 4.80 10.33 17.39
C PHE A 212 5.54 11.66 17.57
N ALA A 213 4.83 12.79 17.55
CA ALA A 213 5.41 14.10 17.87
C ALA A 213 5.92 14.16 19.32
N GLN A 214 5.20 13.51 20.25
CA GLN A 214 5.61 13.41 21.66
C GLN A 214 6.71 12.36 21.91
N GLN A 215 6.93 11.44 20.96
CA GLN A 215 7.88 10.32 21.10
C GLN A 215 8.81 10.20 19.87
N PRO A 216 9.63 11.23 19.57
CA PRO A 216 10.46 11.24 18.37
C PRO A 216 11.47 10.08 18.34
N ASP A 217 11.92 9.59 19.50
CA ASP A 217 12.83 8.44 19.58
C ASP A 217 12.22 7.12 19.09
N LYS A 218 10.89 7.00 19.08
CA LYS A 218 10.20 5.83 18.53
C LYS A 218 10.16 5.83 17.00
N VAL A 219 10.38 6.97 16.36
CA VAL A 219 10.33 7.10 14.89
C VAL A 219 11.63 6.57 14.27
N ARG A 220 11.80 5.26 14.28
CA ARG A 220 12.97 4.54 13.77
C ARG A 220 12.55 3.22 13.13
N GLY A 221 13.44 2.68 12.30
CA GLY A 221 13.22 1.39 11.65
C GLY A 221 12.37 1.50 10.39
N GLU A 222 11.64 0.43 10.10
CA GLU A 222 10.76 0.33 8.93
C GLU A 222 9.30 0.57 9.32
N LEU A 223 8.59 1.30 8.45
CA LEU A 223 7.21 1.74 8.70
C LEU A 223 6.30 1.39 7.54
N VAL A 224 5.12 0.87 7.89
CA VAL A 224 3.99 0.71 6.97
C VAL A 224 2.81 1.49 7.53
N LEU A 225 2.21 2.35 6.71
CA LEU A 225 1.00 3.08 7.06
C LEU A 225 -0.17 2.43 6.33
N VAL A 226 -1.18 2.03 7.08
CA VAL A 226 -2.48 1.57 6.55
C VAL A 226 -3.48 2.67 6.86
N VAL A 227 -3.97 3.36 5.84
CA VAL A 227 -4.90 4.50 5.98
C VAL A 227 -6.26 4.07 5.46
N ASP A 228 -7.30 4.39 6.22
CA ASP A 228 -8.67 4.05 5.86
C ASP A 228 -9.09 4.72 4.55
N GLY A 229 -9.95 4.03 3.81
CA GLY A 229 -10.49 4.54 2.55
C GLY A 229 -11.36 5.78 2.75
N ALA A 230 -11.62 6.50 1.67
CA ALA A 230 -12.64 7.54 1.69
C ALA A 230 -13.95 6.93 2.11
N GLN A 231 -14.63 7.53 3.09
CA GLN A 231 -16.02 7.19 3.30
C GLN A 231 -16.73 7.52 2.00
N ALA A 232 -17.40 6.53 1.41
CA ALA A 232 -18.32 6.78 0.32
C ALA A 232 -19.15 7.97 0.76
N SER A 233 -19.20 9.02 -0.06
CA SER A 233 -20.18 10.07 0.14
C SER A 233 -21.50 9.33 0.20
N GLN A 234 -22.04 9.15 1.41
CA GLN A 234 -23.46 9.03 1.54
C GLN A 234 -23.93 10.27 0.81
N THR A 235 -24.52 10.10 -0.37
CA THR A 235 -25.44 11.09 -0.89
C THR A 235 -26.33 11.31 0.30
N ASP A 236 -26.07 12.39 1.02
CA ASP A 236 -26.79 12.68 2.24
C ASP A 236 -28.23 12.78 1.74
N ASP A 237 -29.04 11.77 2.07
CA ASP A 237 -30.42 11.68 1.60
C ASP A 237 -31.22 12.92 2.04
N GLN A 238 -30.62 13.78 2.88
CA GLN A 238 -31.09 15.07 3.35
C GLN A 238 -30.30 16.29 2.80
N ALA A 239 -29.24 16.14 2.01
CA ALA A 239 -28.52 17.29 1.41
C ALA A 239 -29.45 18.17 0.55
N TRP A 240 -30.35 17.54 -0.21
CA TRP A 240 -31.35 18.27 -0.98
C TRP A 240 -32.36 18.99 -0.07
N GLN A 241 -32.66 18.47 1.12
CA GLN A 241 -33.55 19.11 2.10
C GLN A 241 -32.90 20.37 2.69
N THR A 242 -31.59 20.33 2.95
CA THR A 242 -30.82 21.51 3.38
C THR A 242 -30.85 22.61 2.32
N LEU A 243 -30.67 22.27 1.05
CA LEU A 243 -30.78 23.24 -0.06
C LEU A 243 -32.20 23.82 -0.16
N VAL A 244 -33.24 22.99 -0.01
CA VAL A 244 -34.64 23.45 0.02
C VAL A 244 -34.83 24.49 1.12
N MET A 245 -34.40 24.22 2.35
CA MET A 245 -34.54 25.15 3.48
C MET A 245 -33.82 26.48 3.24
N ALA A 246 -32.60 26.42 2.70
CA ALA A 246 -31.83 27.62 2.38
C ALA A 246 -32.54 28.50 1.33
N MET A 247 -33.09 27.89 0.28
CA MET A 247 -33.83 28.63 -0.76
C MET A 247 -35.16 29.19 -0.25
N LEU A 248 -35.90 28.44 0.60
CA LEU A 248 -37.13 28.92 1.22
C LEU A 248 -36.88 30.12 2.17
N THR A 249 -35.78 30.10 2.92
CA THR A 249 -35.35 31.22 3.77
C THR A 249 -35.07 32.50 2.96
N GLN A 250 -34.63 32.35 1.71
CA GLN A 250 -34.47 33.46 0.76
C GLN A 250 -35.77 33.83 0.04
N GLN A 251 -36.93 33.36 0.53
CA GLN A 251 -38.27 33.61 -0.02
C GLN A 251 -38.47 33.13 -1.47
N VAL A 252 -37.64 32.17 -1.94
CA VAL A 252 -37.84 31.55 -3.25
C VAL A 252 -39.14 30.73 -3.23
N SER A 253 -39.91 30.80 -4.32
CA SER A 253 -41.19 30.09 -4.39
C SER A 253 -41.00 28.57 -4.30
N VAL A 254 -41.89 27.88 -3.57
CA VAL A 254 -41.88 26.41 -3.41
C VAL A 254 -41.79 25.69 -4.76
N LYS A 255 -42.45 26.23 -5.80
CA LYS A 255 -42.41 25.69 -7.16
C LYS A 255 -41.00 25.75 -7.76
N THR A 256 -40.33 26.89 -7.67
CA THR A 256 -38.97 27.09 -8.18
C THR A 256 -37.96 26.25 -7.40
N VAL A 257 -38.09 26.17 -6.08
CA VAL A 257 -37.25 25.31 -5.24
C VAL A 257 -37.40 23.85 -5.67
N ALA A 258 -38.63 23.36 -5.84
CA ALA A 258 -38.88 22.00 -6.28
C ALA A 258 -38.37 21.69 -7.68
N GLU A 259 -38.35 22.67 -8.59
CA GLU A 259 -37.78 22.52 -9.95
C GLU A 259 -36.26 22.38 -9.91
N VAL A 260 -35.59 23.36 -9.28
CA VAL A 260 -34.13 23.44 -9.24
C VAL A 260 -33.52 22.26 -8.46
N VAL A 261 -34.09 21.93 -7.31
CA VAL A 261 -33.56 20.87 -6.45
C VAL A 261 -33.82 19.48 -7.05
N ALA A 262 -34.99 19.26 -7.67
CA ALA A 262 -35.29 17.98 -8.33
C ALA A 262 -34.39 17.74 -9.54
N GLU A 263 -34.08 18.78 -10.32
CA GLU A 263 -33.15 18.69 -11.44
C GLU A 263 -31.72 18.44 -10.97
N HIS A 264 -31.25 19.20 -9.98
CA HIS A 264 -29.88 19.12 -9.48
C HIS A 264 -29.57 17.76 -8.81
N TYR A 265 -30.50 17.23 -8.02
CA TYR A 265 -30.33 15.95 -7.31
C TYR A 265 -30.99 14.75 -8.02
N GLN A 266 -31.56 14.95 -9.22
CA GLN A 266 -32.26 13.91 -10.00
C GLN A 266 -33.38 13.20 -9.22
N LEU A 267 -34.12 13.94 -8.40
CA LEU A 267 -35.21 13.43 -7.56
C LEU A 267 -36.57 13.63 -8.23
N PRO A 268 -37.61 12.83 -7.88
CA PRO A 268 -38.96 13.10 -8.34
C PRO A 268 -39.45 14.48 -7.85
N LYS A 269 -39.74 15.39 -8.78
CA LYS A 269 -40.21 16.76 -8.49
C LYS A 269 -41.38 16.82 -7.49
N LYS A 270 -42.28 15.84 -7.56
CA LYS A 270 -43.43 15.72 -6.64
C LYS A 270 -42.99 15.52 -5.19
N THR A 271 -41.96 14.72 -4.95
CA THR A 271 -41.41 14.44 -3.63
C THR A 271 -40.80 15.70 -3.02
N VAL A 272 -39.96 16.40 -3.80
CA VAL A 272 -39.32 17.65 -3.36
C VAL A 272 -40.37 18.74 -3.09
N TYR A 273 -41.38 18.86 -3.94
CA TYR A 273 -42.46 19.84 -3.78
C TYR A 273 -43.28 19.61 -2.50
N GLN A 274 -43.69 18.36 -2.23
CA GLN A 274 -44.47 18.03 -1.04
C GLN A 274 -43.69 18.31 0.25
N TRP A 275 -42.40 17.98 0.25
CA TRP A 275 -41.52 18.26 1.37
C TRP A 275 -41.34 19.77 1.57
N ALA A 276 -40.99 20.52 0.52
CA ALA A 276 -40.78 21.97 0.57
C ALA A 276 -42.06 22.73 1.01
N GLN A 277 -43.24 22.28 0.58
CA GLN A 277 -44.51 22.86 1.02
C GLN A 277 -44.75 22.62 2.52
N SER A 278 -44.45 21.42 3.00
CA SER A 278 -44.59 21.07 4.42
C SER A 278 -43.63 21.86 5.30
N ALA A 279 -42.38 22.02 4.83
CA ALA A 279 -41.37 22.82 5.51
C ALA A 279 -41.73 24.31 5.57
N LYS A 280 -42.23 24.88 4.46
CA LYS A 280 -42.68 26.29 4.44
C LYS A 280 -43.82 26.54 5.44
N ASN A 281 -44.79 25.63 5.52
CA ASN A 281 -45.90 25.74 6.48
C ASN A 281 -45.46 25.62 7.95
N GLN A 282 -44.25 25.12 8.24
CA GLN A 282 -43.68 25.07 9.59
C GLN A 282 -42.84 26.32 9.92
N MET A 283 -42.46 27.10 8.90
CA MET A 283 -41.71 28.35 9.04
C MET A 283 -42.61 29.59 9.17
N ASP A 284 -43.84 29.50 8.66
CA ASP A 284 -44.91 30.50 8.78
C ASP A 284 -45.66 30.36 10.12
#